data_AF-A0A7V4G9X0-F1
#
_entry.id   AF-A0A7V4G9X0-F1
#
_cell.length_a   1.000
_cell.length_b   1.000
_cell.length_c   1.000
_cell.angle_alpha   90.00
_cell.angle_beta   90.00
_cell.angle_gamma   90.00
#
_symmetry.space_group_name_H-M   'P 1'
#
loop_
_entity.id
_entity.type
_entity.pdbx_description
1 polymer ?
#
loop_
_entity_poly.entity_id
_entity_poly.type
_entity_poly.pdbx_seq_one_letter_code
_entity_poly.pdbx_strand_id
1 'polypeptide(L)'
;MIPGRSSALPLILILIGLAAWIFPGQPALGGERPAIVLTAFGTSTAAAATYQHIEELIKTRFPGHDLHWAFTSKKVREKVRHEKGLELKDLPQTLQDLKARGVTRVAVQSLHVVPGEEWQEMVRESRQVPGLKVAVGTPLLSSEADRRRVL
;
A
#
# COMPACT_ATOMS: atom_id res chain seq x y z
N MET A 1 15.77 52.27 33.60
CA MET A 1 16.95 51.39 33.47
C MET A 1 16.52 50.00 33.90
N ILE A 2 16.11 49.15 32.94
CA ILE A 2 15.63 47.78 33.18
C ILE A 2 16.61 46.85 32.45
N PRO A 3 17.23 45.88 33.13
CA PRO A 3 18.18 44.97 32.49
C PRO A 3 17.44 43.90 31.69
N GLY A 4 17.81 43.76 30.41
CA GLY A 4 17.33 42.71 29.52
C GLY A 4 17.90 41.35 29.93
N ARG A 5 16.99 40.45 30.35
CA ARG A 5 17.31 39.05 30.64
C ARG A 5 17.51 38.27 29.35
N SER A 6 18.58 37.48 29.38
CA SER A 6 18.96 36.48 28.41
C SER A 6 17.94 35.33 28.32
N SER A 7 17.90 34.72 27.13
CA SER A 7 17.67 33.29 26.85
C SER A 7 16.41 32.60 27.40
N ALA A 8 15.51 32.22 26.49
CA ALA A 8 15.03 30.84 26.33
C ALA A 8 13.95 30.81 25.22
N LEU A 9 14.19 30.04 24.17
CA LEU A 9 13.14 29.55 23.27
C LEU A 9 12.29 28.52 24.03
N PRO A 10 10.95 28.60 23.97
CA PRO A 10 10.11 27.43 24.11
C PRO A 10 9.51 27.08 22.75
N LEU A 11 9.94 25.92 22.26
CA LEU A 11 9.12 24.89 21.63
C LEU A 11 7.60 25.18 21.65
N ILE A 12 7.00 25.62 20.54
CA ILE A 12 5.54 25.70 20.37
C ILE A 12 5.15 24.98 19.08
N LEU A 13 4.67 23.75 19.27
CA LEU A 13 3.45 23.17 18.68
C LEU A 13 3.21 23.39 17.18
N ILE A 14 3.65 22.44 16.36
CA ILE A 14 2.87 22.00 15.20
C ILE A 14 2.36 20.59 15.51
N LEU A 15 1.32 20.56 16.34
CA LEU A 15 0.48 19.40 16.64
C LEU A 15 -0.63 19.33 15.58
N ILE A 16 -0.27 19.09 14.33
CA ILE A 16 -1.22 18.77 13.26
C ILE A 16 -0.67 17.55 12.53
N GLY A 17 -1.14 16.38 12.95
CA GLY A 17 -0.73 15.10 12.38
C GLY A 17 -1.13 13.89 13.22
N LEU A 18 -1.48 14.09 14.50
CA LEU A 18 -1.91 13.03 15.42
C LEU A 18 -3.43 12.72 15.37
N ALA A 19 -4.13 13.17 14.32
CA ALA A 19 -5.59 12.98 14.18
C ALA A 19 -5.99 11.96 13.08
N ALA A 20 -5.03 11.27 12.45
CA ALA A 20 -5.33 10.23 11.47
C ALA A 20 -5.31 8.79 12.05
N TRP A 21 -4.90 8.64 13.32
CA TRP A 21 -4.82 7.35 14.03
C TRP A 21 -6.06 7.03 14.89
N ILE A 22 -7.20 7.66 14.58
CA ILE A 22 -8.49 7.36 15.19
C ILE A 22 -9.53 7.27 14.07
N PHE A 23 -9.35 6.30 13.16
CA PHE A 23 -10.51 5.76 12.47
C PHE A 23 -11.11 4.69 13.38
N PRO A 24 -12.21 4.96 14.11
CA PRO A 24 -12.97 3.89 14.73
C PRO A 24 -13.42 2.96 13.60
N GLY A 25 -13.37 1.65 13.89
CA GLY A 25 -13.51 0.57 12.93
C GLY A 25 -14.34 0.93 11.70
N GLN A 26 -13.69 0.95 10.53
CA GLN A 26 -14.43 0.85 9.29
C GLN A 26 -15.33 -0.40 9.40
N PRO A 27 -16.61 -0.28 9.02
CA PRO A 27 -17.51 -1.41 9.10
C PRO A 27 -16.85 -2.59 8.40
N ALA A 28 -16.88 -3.76 9.02
CA ALA A 28 -16.49 -4.99 8.36
C ALA A 28 -17.24 -5.05 7.03
N LEU A 29 -16.54 -4.82 5.92
CA LEU A 29 -17.11 -4.97 4.59
C LEU A 29 -17.23 -6.47 4.33
N GLY A 30 -18.16 -7.13 5.02
CA GLY A 30 -18.83 -8.31 4.50
C GLY A 30 -19.71 -7.96 3.29
N GLY A 31 -19.23 -7.06 2.43
CA GLY A 31 -19.99 -6.39 1.37
C GLY A 31 -19.58 -6.88 -0.01
N GLU A 32 -20.52 -6.82 -0.94
CA GLU A 32 -20.47 -7.36 -2.30
C GLU A 32 -19.22 -6.99 -3.13
N ARG A 33 -18.47 -5.95 -2.76
CA ARG A 33 -17.36 -5.39 -3.55
C ARG A 33 -15.99 -5.87 -3.06
N PRO A 34 -15.06 -6.25 -3.96
CA PRO A 34 -13.73 -6.71 -3.56
C PRO A 34 -12.89 -5.57 -2.96
N ALA A 35 -12.08 -5.87 -1.94
CA ALA A 35 -10.99 -4.98 -1.54
C ALA A 35 -9.93 -4.92 -2.65
N ILE A 36 -9.21 -3.80 -2.76
CA ILE A 36 -8.14 -3.63 -3.75
C ILE A 36 -6.80 -3.68 -3.01
N VAL A 37 -5.87 -4.49 -3.49
CA VAL A 37 -4.48 -4.52 -3.00
C VAL A 37 -3.55 -4.14 -4.14
N LEU A 38 -2.85 -3.02 -4.02
CA LEU A 38 -1.78 -2.64 -4.94
C LEU A 38 -0.49 -3.32 -4.50
N THR A 39 0.15 -4.05 -5.42
CA THR A 39 1.43 -4.72 -5.17
C THR A 39 2.53 -4.08 -5.99
N ALA A 40 3.63 -3.67 -5.34
CA ALA A 40 4.81 -3.12 -6.00
C ALA A 40 6.09 -3.77 -5.46
N PHE A 41 7.21 -3.64 -6.18
CA PHE A 41 8.52 -4.04 -5.65
C PHE A 41 8.84 -3.31 -4.33
N GLY A 42 8.51 -2.01 -4.28
CA GLY A 42 8.78 -1.13 -3.16
C GLY A 42 10.00 -0.24 -3.40
N THR A 43 10.10 0.84 -2.64
CA THR A 43 11.25 1.75 -2.67
C THR A 43 11.57 2.25 -1.26
N SER A 44 12.85 2.47 -0.97
CA SER A 44 13.28 3.15 0.26
C SER A 44 13.46 4.67 0.06
N THR A 45 13.32 5.17 -1.17
CA THR A 45 13.67 6.55 -1.57
C THR A 45 12.44 7.46 -1.75
N ALA A 46 12.66 8.68 -2.26
CA ALA A 46 11.61 9.65 -2.59
C ALA A 46 10.61 9.18 -3.67
N ALA A 47 10.89 8.06 -4.35
CA ALA A 47 9.96 7.44 -5.30
C ALA A 47 8.62 6.99 -4.67
N ALA A 48 8.47 7.06 -3.34
CA ALA A 48 7.21 6.89 -2.65
C ALA A 48 6.12 7.88 -3.11
N ALA A 49 6.48 9.07 -3.59
CA ALA A 49 5.51 10.04 -4.14
C ALA A 49 4.74 9.47 -5.36
N THR A 50 5.37 8.61 -6.16
CA THR A 50 4.71 7.92 -7.28
C THR A 50 3.60 7.00 -6.79
N TYR A 51 3.81 6.32 -5.66
CA TYR A 51 2.78 5.44 -5.08
C TYR A 51 1.59 6.23 -4.57
N GLN A 52 1.82 7.40 -3.96
CA GLN A 52 0.75 8.30 -3.52
C GLN A 52 -0.11 8.75 -4.71
N HIS A 53 0.53 9.14 -5.82
CA HIS A 53 -0.19 9.55 -7.02
C HIS A 53 -1.03 8.41 -7.62
N ILE A 54 -0.49 7.19 -7.70
CA ILE A 54 -1.24 6.02 -8.16
C ILE A 54 -2.43 5.72 -7.23
N GLU A 55 -2.21 5.79 -5.92
CA GLU A 55 -3.26 5.59 -4.93
C GLU A 55 -4.42 6.57 -5.10
N GLU A 56 -4.13 7.86 -5.31
CA GLU A 56 -5.14 8.89 -5.57
C GLU A 56 -5.96 8.60 -6.82
N LEU A 57 -5.31 8.17 -7.91
CA LEU A 57 -5.99 7.78 -9.14
C LEU A 57 -6.92 6.58 -8.92
N ILE A 58 -6.47 5.57 -8.18
CA ILE A 58 -7.28 4.38 -7.87
C ILE A 58 -8.47 4.72 -6.97
N LYS A 59 -8.26 5.52 -5.91
CA LYS A 59 -9.34 5.98 -5.02
C LYS A 59 -10.39 6.79 -5.77
N THR A 60 -9.96 7.64 -6.71
CA THR A 60 -10.86 8.43 -7.55
C THR A 60 -11.65 7.55 -8.52
N ARG A 61 -11.00 6.54 -9.12
CA ARG A 61 -11.63 5.65 -10.12
C ARG A 61 -12.56 4.60 -9.51
N PHE A 62 -12.29 4.17 -8.27
CA PHE A 62 -13.01 3.12 -7.56
C PHE A 62 -13.46 3.59 -6.16
N PRO A 63 -14.33 4.60 -6.08
CA PRO A 63 -14.78 5.13 -4.80
C PRO A 63 -15.51 4.06 -3.98
N GLY A 64 -15.20 4.01 -2.68
CA GLY A 64 -15.82 3.07 -1.74
C GLY A 64 -15.24 1.65 -1.73
N HIS A 65 -14.17 1.38 -2.48
CA HIS A 65 -13.35 0.18 -2.28
C HIS A 65 -12.30 0.42 -1.17
N ASP A 66 -12.09 -0.59 -0.32
CA ASP A 66 -11.01 -0.58 0.67
C ASP A 66 -9.68 -0.88 -0.04
N LEU A 67 -8.72 0.05 0.06
CA LEU A 67 -7.46 0.03 -0.70
C LEU A 67 -6.27 -0.24 0.23
N HIS A 68 -5.45 -1.21 -0.14
CA HIS A 68 -4.29 -1.68 0.61
C HIS A 68 -3.04 -1.73 -0.25
N TRP A 69 -1.87 -1.71 0.40
CA TRP A 69 -0.57 -1.87 -0.22
C TRP A 69 0.15 -3.12 0.26
N ALA A 70 0.83 -3.79 -0.65
CA ALA A 70 1.76 -4.87 -0.38
C ALA A 70 3.05 -4.69 -1.19
N PHE A 71 4.18 -5.07 -0.61
CA PHE A 71 5.51 -4.88 -1.23
C PHE A 71 6.24 -6.20 -1.38
N THR A 72 6.69 -6.55 -2.59
CA THR A 72 7.30 -7.86 -2.86
C THR A 72 8.75 -7.95 -2.37
N SER A 73 9.53 -6.85 -2.41
CA SER A 73 10.94 -6.89 -2.04
C SER A 73 11.16 -6.97 -0.52
N LYS A 74 11.53 -8.16 -0.03
CA LYS A 74 11.92 -8.37 1.37
C LYS A 74 13.00 -7.39 1.83
N LYS A 75 14.05 -7.19 1.01
CA LYS A 75 15.15 -6.26 1.31
C LYS A 75 14.66 -4.83 1.50
N VAL A 76 13.72 -4.36 0.66
CA VAL A 76 13.13 -3.03 0.82
C VAL A 76 12.29 -2.95 2.10
N ARG A 77 11.44 -3.95 2.38
CA ARG A 77 10.64 -3.98 3.62
C ARG A 77 11.53 -3.91 4.86
N GLU A 78 12.59 -4.72 4.89
CA GLU A 78 13.57 -4.73 6.00
C GLU A 78 14.32 -3.41 6.14
N LYS A 79 14.76 -2.82 5.02
CA LYS A 79 15.43 -1.52 5.02
C LYS A 79 14.52 -0.41 5.54
N VAL A 80 13.27 -0.35 5.06
CA VAL A 80 12.30 0.66 5.50
C VAL A 80 11.96 0.49 6.98
N ARG A 81 11.82 -0.74 7.47
CA ARG A 81 11.65 -1.01 8.90
C ARG A 81 12.85 -0.50 9.71
N HIS A 82 14.07 -0.83 9.28
CA HIS A 82 15.28 -0.45 10.01
C HIS A 82 15.54 1.07 10.00
N GLU A 83 15.38 1.73 8.85
CA GLU A 83 15.70 3.15 8.69
C GLU A 83 14.58 4.09 9.16
N LYS A 84 13.31 3.67 9.05
CA LYS A 84 12.15 4.53 9.29
C LYS A 84 11.21 4.03 10.37
N GLY A 85 11.43 2.82 10.91
CA GLY A 85 10.52 2.19 11.87
C GLY A 85 9.15 1.84 11.28
N LEU A 86 9.03 1.81 9.95
CA LEU A 86 7.76 1.55 9.26
C LEU A 86 7.67 0.09 8.83
N GLU A 87 6.62 -0.60 9.27
CA GLU A 87 6.33 -1.98 8.87
C GLU A 87 5.59 -2.01 7.54
N LEU A 88 6.32 -2.31 6.47
CA LEU A 88 5.72 -2.64 5.17
C LEU A 88 5.33 -4.12 5.16
N LYS A 89 4.13 -4.43 4.68
CA LYS A 89 3.61 -5.80 4.57
C LYS A 89 3.86 -6.38 3.19
N ASP A 90 4.04 -7.70 3.13
CA ASP A 90 3.90 -8.45 1.87
C ASP A 90 2.44 -8.80 1.56
N LEU A 91 2.24 -9.45 0.42
CA LEU A 91 0.90 -9.81 -0.03
C LEU A 91 0.24 -10.85 0.90
N PRO A 92 0.89 -11.94 1.32
CA PRO A 92 0.30 -12.88 2.28
C PRO A 92 -0.16 -12.22 3.58
N GLN A 93 0.67 -11.36 4.19
CA GLN A 93 0.31 -10.62 5.40
C GLN A 93 -0.92 -9.72 5.18
N THR A 94 -0.93 -8.97 4.08
CA THR A 94 -2.04 -8.06 3.74
C THR A 94 -3.35 -8.84 3.52
N LEU A 95 -3.29 -9.98 2.84
CA LEU A 95 -4.44 -10.85 2.60
C LEU A 95 -4.96 -11.50 3.89
N GLN A 96 -4.07 -11.88 4.82
CA GLN A 96 -4.45 -12.42 6.12
C GLN A 96 -5.20 -11.37 6.97
N ASP A 97 -4.73 -10.13 6.97
CA ASP A 97 -5.41 -9.03 7.68
C ASP A 97 -6.78 -8.72 7.09
N LEU A 98 -6.89 -8.73 5.76
CA LEU A 98 -8.18 -8.59 5.06
C LEU A 98 -9.13 -9.73 5.46
N LYS A 99 -8.66 -10.97 5.47
CA LYS A 99 -9.43 -12.13 5.91
C LYS A 99 -9.92 -11.99 7.35
N ALA A 100 -9.04 -11.58 8.26
CA ALA A 100 -9.35 -11.39 9.67
C ALA A 100 -10.44 -10.32 9.89
N ARG A 101 -10.55 -9.34 8.98
CA ARG A 101 -11.62 -8.34 8.96
C ARG A 101 -12.90 -8.78 8.26
N GLY A 102 -12.99 -10.05 7.83
CA GLY A 102 -14.18 -10.61 7.17
C GLY A 102 -14.26 -10.38 5.65
N VAL A 103 -13.19 -9.89 5.02
CA VAL A 103 -13.15 -9.73 3.56
C VAL A 103 -13.07 -11.10 2.87
N THR A 104 -13.96 -11.31 1.89
CA THR A 104 -14.04 -12.59 1.14
C THR A 104 -13.57 -12.48 -0.31
N ARG A 105 -13.49 -11.26 -0.87
CA ARG A 105 -13.11 -10.99 -2.26
C ARG A 105 -12.02 -9.92 -2.31
N VAL A 106 -10.95 -10.18 -3.06
CA VAL A 106 -9.83 -9.25 -3.22
C VAL A 106 -9.41 -9.17 -4.69
N ALA A 107 -9.21 -7.95 -5.18
CA ALA A 107 -8.57 -7.66 -6.46
C ALA A 107 -7.14 -7.17 -6.18
N VAL A 108 -6.15 -7.96 -6.56
CA VAL A 108 -4.73 -7.61 -6.46
C VAL A 108 -4.29 -7.02 -7.79
N GLN A 109 -3.76 -5.81 -7.81
CA GLN A 109 -3.20 -5.20 -9.01
C GLN A 109 -1.67 -5.06 -8.88
N SER A 110 -0.97 -5.72 -9.81
CA SER A 110 0.47 -5.59 -9.97
C SER A 110 0.85 -4.23 -10.56
N LEU A 111 1.84 -3.57 -9.95
CA LEU A 111 2.52 -2.39 -10.50
C LEU A 111 3.89 -2.75 -11.11
N HIS A 112 4.16 -4.04 -11.34
CA HIS A 112 5.35 -4.46 -12.08
C HIS A 112 5.21 -4.07 -13.56
N VAL A 113 6.35 -3.84 -14.22
CA VAL A 113 6.38 -3.46 -15.63
C VAL A 113 6.16 -4.68 -16.54
N VAL A 114 6.73 -5.83 -16.18
CA VAL A 114 6.71 -7.06 -16.99
C VAL A 114 6.21 -8.27 -16.19
N PRO A 115 5.66 -9.31 -16.85
CA PRO A 115 5.30 -10.59 -16.21
C PRO A 115 6.53 -11.47 -15.93
N GLY A 116 7.51 -10.91 -15.19
CA GLY A 116 8.72 -11.61 -14.76
C GLY A 116 8.55 -12.43 -13.49
N GLU A 117 9.67 -12.94 -12.95
CA GLU A 117 9.70 -13.82 -11.76
C GLU A 117 8.96 -13.22 -10.57
N GLU A 118 9.17 -11.94 -10.27
CA GLU A 118 8.55 -11.27 -9.11
C GLU A 118 7.03 -11.24 -9.20
N TRP A 119 6.48 -11.05 -10.40
CA TRP A 119 5.04 -11.11 -10.60
C TRP A 119 4.53 -12.54 -10.48
N GLN A 120 5.25 -13.53 -11.02
CA GLN A 120 4.87 -14.93 -10.90
C GLN A 120 4.91 -15.41 -9.44
N GLU A 121 5.91 -14.98 -8.67
CA GLU A 121 5.99 -15.22 -7.22
C GLU A 121 4.80 -14.59 -6.49
N MET A 122 4.50 -13.32 -6.76
CA MET A 122 3.32 -12.65 -6.20
C MET A 122 2.01 -13.38 -6.54
N VAL A 123 1.87 -13.90 -7.76
CA VAL A 123 0.72 -14.73 -8.15
C VAL A 123 0.65 -16.01 -7.31
N ARG A 124 1.78 -16.67 -7.03
CA ARG A 124 1.83 -17.84 -6.14
C ARG A 124 1.43 -17.46 -4.71
N GLU A 125 1.96 -16.36 -4.19
CA GLU A 125 1.64 -15.83 -2.85
C GLU A 125 0.16 -15.48 -2.69
N SER A 126 -0.47 -14.93 -3.74
CA SER A 126 -1.88 -14.54 -3.73
C SER A 126 -2.84 -15.71 -3.42
N ARG A 127 -2.38 -16.95 -3.62
CA ARG A 127 -3.15 -18.18 -3.43
C ARG A 127 -2.92 -18.83 -2.07
N GLN A 128 -2.01 -18.30 -1.25
CA GLN A 128 -1.61 -18.92 0.02
C GLN A 128 -2.61 -18.69 1.16
N VAL A 129 -3.62 -17.82 0.99
CA VAL A 129 -4.62 -17.53 2.02
C VAL A 129 -5.94 -18.24 1.69
N PRO A 130 -6.26 -19.39 2.33
CA PRO A 130 -7.46 -20.16 2.00
C PRO A 130 -8.74 -19.39 2.30
N GLY A 131 -9.78 -19.59 1.49
CA GLY A 131 -11.10 -18.98 1.70
C GLY A 131 -11.25 -17.55 1.19
N LEU A 132 -10.18 -16.91 0.71
CA LEU A 132 -10.28 -15.67 -0.06
C LEU A 132 -10.44 -15.95 -1.55
N LYS A 133 -11.35 -15.23 -2.20
CA LYS A 133 -11.45 -15.17 -3.67
C LYS A 133 -10.57 -14.03 -4.18
N VAL A 134 -9.39 -14.39 -4.69
CA VAL A 134 -8.40 -13.42 -5.18
C VAL A 134 -8.35 -13.41 -6.71
N ALA A 135 -8.51 -12.24 -7.31
CA ALA A 135 -8.21 -12.00 -8.72
C ALA A 135 -6.92 -11.17 -8.83
N VAL A 136 -6.03 -11.53 -9.77
CA VAL A 136 -4.75 -10.85 -9.95
C VAL A 136 -4.70 -10.18 -11.32
N GLY A 137 -4.48 -8.86 -11.33
CA GLY A 137 -4.25 -8.06 -12.52
C GLY A 137 -2.85 -8.29 -13.09
N THR A 138 -2.76 -8.29 -14.42
CA THR A 138 -1.50 -8.47 -15.13
C THR A 138 -0.62 -7.22 -15.05
N PRO A 139 0.72 -7.36 -15.16
CA PRO A 139 1.67 -6.23 -15.25
C PRO A 139 1.45 -5.36 -16.49
N LEU A 140 2.15 -4.22 -16.54
CA LEU A 140 2.00 -3.22 -17.60
C LEU A 140 2.21 -3.78 -19.02
N LEU A 141 3.25 -4.58 -19.26
CA LEU A 141 3.63 -5.09 -20.58
C LEU A 141 3.31 -6.58 -20.74
N SER A 142 2.03 -6.93 -20.58
CA SER A 142 1.58 -8.34 -20.55
C SER A 142 1.07 -8.87 -21.87
N SER A 143 0.64 -7.99 -22.77
CA SER A 143 0.18 -8.36 -24.11
C SER A 143 0.81 -7.48 -25.18
N GLU A 144 0.68 -7.91 -26.43
CA GLU A 144 1.05 -7.11 -27.59
C GLU A 144 0.23 -5.80 -27.67
N ALA A 145 -1.05 -5.83 -27.26
CA ALA A 145 -1.88 -4.63 -27.19
C ALA A 145 -1.36 -3.64 -26.13
N ASP A 146 -0.88 -4.15 -24.99
CA ASP A 146 -0.32 -3.29 -23.94
C ASP A 146 1.00 -2.66 -24.38
N ARG A 147 1.87 -3.43 -25.05
CA ARG A 147 3.12 -2.91 -25.63
C ARG A 147 2.86 -1.73 -26.56
N ARG A 148 1.91 -1.86 -27.49
CA ARG A 148 1.53 -0.79 -28.43
C ARG A 148 0.89 0.45 -27.78
N ARG A 149 0.37 0.34 -26.55
CA ARG A 149 -0.21 1.47 -25.83
C ARG A 149 0.85 2.25 -25.05
N VAL A 150 1.97 1.60 -24.71
CA VAL A 150 3.03 2.16 -23.86
C VAL A 150 4.22 2.65 -24.67
N LEU A 151 4.56 1.94 -25.74
CA LEU A 151 5.67 2.23 -26.66
C LEU A 151 5.15 2.83 -27.97
#